data_AF-R1E003-F1
#
_entry.id   AF-R1E003-F1
#
_cell.length_a   1.000
_cell.length_b   1.000
_cell.length_c   1.000
_cell.angle_alpha   90.00
_cell.angle_beta   90.00
_cell.angle_gamma   90.00
#
_symmetry.space_group_name_H-M   'P 1'
#
loop_
_entity.id
_entity.type
_entity.pdbx_description
1 polymer ?
#
loop_
_entity_poly.entity_id
_entity_poly.type
_entity_poly.pdbx_seq_one_letter_code
_entity_poly.pdbx_strand_id
1 'polypeptide(L)'
;MRSSADTVRGEAEGAIKRSKLADLRVRKAERDGAIAMRMAVLRDQLHFSLAFYVSLVVATGLRCIHRRRLEGLPLSSLPLFAGPFIFAYNVDAAYGNKVERLNMEAQTILRTEAHWFNQPMILPTFLEPEYRKMREENNRRLHSAGMPPESDWATFRSAISDDEVWQFAAPLSKLMHESLADDVNVDPERGLLGLMRNRIVSIVRAADGHATFTARTALDPPDVTLRTHASVYAPTQWADSLPPPPDLVPDHPRRKV
;
A
#
# COMPACT_ATOMS: atom_id res chain seq x y z
N MET A 1 4.94 19.74 -47.07
CA MET A 1 6.08 19.39 -46.22
C MET A 1 5.70 19.72 -44.79
N ARG A 2 5.51 18.72 -43.90
CA ARG A 2 5.37 18.99 -42.46
C ARG A 2 6.69 19.59 -41.98
N SER A 3 6.63 20.64 -41.17
CA SER A 3 7.85 21.30 -40.68
C SER A 3 8.63 20.30 -39.82
N SER A 4 9.95 20.24 -39.95
CA SER A 4 10.81 19.39 -39.11
C SER A 4 10.56 19.64 -37.61
N ALA A 5 10.10 20.84 -37.24
CA ALA A 5 9.73 21.20 -35.88
C ALA A 5 8.50 20.42 -35.37
N ASP A 6 7.52 20.14 -36.22
CA ASP A 6 6.29 19.43 -35.82
C ASP A 6 6.58 17.96 -35.49
N THR A 7 7.52 17.34 -36.23
CA THR A 7 7.97 15.97 -35.97
C THR A 7 8.67 15.86 -34.62
N VAL A 8 9.63 16.76 -34.34
CA VAL A 8 10.37 16.76 -33.06
C VAL A 8 9.45 17.00 -31.87
N ARG A 9 8.47 17.91 -32.00
CA ARG A 9 7.48 18.15 -30.95
C ARG A 9 6.61 16.92 -30.69
N GLY A 10 6.15 16.24 -31.75
CA GLY A 10 5.36 15.02 -31.62
C GLY A 10 6.14 13.89 -30.94
N GLU A 11 7.43 13.75 -31.25
CA GLU A 11 8.32 12.78 -30.60
C GLU A 11 8.50 13.09 -29.11
N ALA A 12 8.74 14.35 -28.75
CA ALA A 12 8.87 14.78 -27.37
C ALA A 12 7.58 14.53 -26.55
N GLU A 13 6.41 14.86 -27.12
CA GLU A 13 5.12 14.60 -26.49
C GLU A 13 4.87 13.11 -26.29
N GLY A 14 5.25 12.27 -27.27
CA GLY A 14 5.19 10.82 -27.16
C GLY A 14 6.09 10.28 -26.04
N ALA A 15 7.32 10.77 -25.93
CA ALA A 15 8.26 10.37 -24.88
C ALA A 15 7.73 10.68 -23.47
N ILE A 16 7.15 11.87 -23.28
CA ILE A 16 6.53 12.27 -22.01
C ILE A 16 5.37 11.35 -21.64
N LYS A 17 4.49 11.02 -22.60
CA LYS A 17 3.37 10.11 -22.36
C LYS A 17 3.83 8.71 -21.96
N ARG A 18 4.89 8.19 -22.59
CA ARG A 18 5.48 6.88 -22.23
C ARG A 18 6.10 6.89 -20.83
N SER A 19 6.83 7.94 -20.47
CA SER A 19 7.36 8.09 -19.11
C SER A 19 6.23 8.10 -18.07
N LYS A 20 5.15 8.86 -18.32
CA LYS A 20 3.96 8.84 -17.44
C LYS A 20 3.30 7.47 -17.33
N LEU A 21 3.19 6.74 -18.45
CA LEU A 21 2.63 5.37 -18.44
C LEU A 21 3.52 4.41 -17.64
N ALA A 22 4.84 4.55 -17.72
CA ALA A 22 5.77 3.77 -16.92
C ALA A 22 5.59 4.06 -15.42
N ASP A 23 5.49 5.34 -15.04
CA ASP A 23 5.24 5.75 -13.65
C ASP A 23 3.91 5.19 -13.12
N LEU A 24 2.85 5.22 -13.94
CA LEU A 24 1.54 4.66 -13.58
C LEU A 24 1.60 3.14 -13.41
N ARG A 25 2.39 2.45 -14.23
CA ARG A 25 2.61 1.00 -14.08
C ARG A 25 3.34 0.67 -12.78
N VAL A 26 4.37 1.43 -12.43
CA VAL A 26 5.09 1.29 -11.14
C VAL A 26 4.13 1.52 -9.98
N ARG A 27 3.33 2.59 -10.00
CA ARG A 27 2.32 2.87 -8.97
C ARG A 27 1.29 1.75 -8.82
N LYS A 28 0.88 1.12 -9.93
CA LYS A 28 -0.01 -0.04 -9.87
C LYS A 28 0.66 -1.19 -9.14
N ALA A 29 1.91 -1.51 -9.51
CA ALA A 29 2.66 -2.60 -8.87
C ALA A 29 2.86 -2.35 -7.37
N GLU A 30 3.17 -1.12 -6.97
CA GLU A 30 3.30 -0.72 -5.55
C GLU A 30 1.97 -0.88 -4.80
N ARG A 31 0.86 -0.43 -5.40
CA ARG A 31 -0.48 -0.59 -4.82
C ARG A 31 -0.83 -2.07 -4.64
N ASP A 32 -0.64 -2.86 -5.67
CA ASP A 32 -0.94 -4.29 -5.66
C ASP A 32 -0.07 -5.01 -4.61
N GLY A 33 1.23 -4.67 -4.53
CA GLY A 33 2.14 -5.17 -3.50
C GLY A 33 1.73 -4.78 -2.07
N ALA A 34 1.29 -3.54 -1.86
CA ALA A 34 0.79 -3.10 -0.56
C ALA A 34 -0.49 -3.83 -0.15
N ILE A 35 -1.40 -4.09 -1.09
CA ILE A 35 -2.62 -4.88 -0.83
C ILE A 35 -2.25 -6.33 -0.49
N ALA A 36 -1.35 -6.95 -1.27
CA ALA A 36 -0.89 -8.31 -1.02
C ALA A 36 -0.22 -8.46 0.35
N MET A 37 0.61 -7.49 0.74
CA MET A 37 1.23 -7.47 2.06
C MET A 37 0.19 -7.37 3.19
N ARG A 38 -0.84 -6.53 3.03
CA ARG A 38 -1.94 -6.47 4.00
C ARG A 38 -2.69 -7.80 4.11
N MET A 39 -2.94 -8.46 2.99
CA MET A 39 -3.57 -9.78 2.98
C MET A 39 -2.70 -10.83 3.68
N ALA A 40 -1.39 -10.85 3.42
CA ALA A 40 -0.44 -11.74 4.08
C ALA A 40 -0.44 -11.53 5.61
N VAL A 41 -0.40 -10.27 6.07
CA VAL A 41 -0.48 -9.93 7.51
C VAL A 41 -1.79 -10.43 8.12
N LEU A 42 -2.93 -10.21 7.45
CA LEU A 42 -4.23 -10.66 7.94
C LEU A 42 -4.31 -12.19 8.04
N ARG A 43 -3.77 -12.93 7.06
CA ARG A 43 -3.71 -14.40 7.11
C ARG A 43 -2.87 -14.89 8.27
N ASP A 44 -1.68 -14.33 8.45
CA ASP A 44 -0.79 -14.67 9.56
C ASP A 44 -1.44 -14.36 10.93
N GLN A 45 -2.08 -13.20 11.07
CA GLN A 45 -2.82 -12.83 12.28
C GLN A 45 -3.98 -13.80 12.57
N LEU A 46 -4.70 -14.23 11.53
CA LEU A 46 -5.78 -15.21 11.65
C LEU A 46 -5.23 -16.56 12.09
N HIS A 47 -4.15 -17.06 11.48
CA HIS A 47 -3.51 -18.33 11.87
C HIS A 47 -3.00 -18.28 13.30
N PHE A 48 -2.39 -17.16 13.70
CA PHE A 48 -1.89 -16.96 15.04
C PHE A 48 -3.03 -16.93 16.08
N SER A 49 -4.10 -16.18 15.79
CA SER A 49 -5.29 -16.12 16.65
C SER A 49 -5.99 -17.47 16.72
N LEU A 50 -6.08 -18.19 15.61
CA LEU A 50 -6.65 -19.54 15.59
C LEU A 50 -5.83 -20.51 16.45
N ALA A 51 -4.50 -20.46 16.34
CA ALA A 51 -3.61 -21.28 17.18
C ALA A 51 -3.82 -20.99 18.67
N PHE A 52 -4.03 -19.74 19.07
CA PHE A 52 -4.41 -19.38 20.43
C PHE A 52 -5.71 -20.05 20.88
N TYR A 53 -6.80 -19.86 20.13
CA TYR A 53 -8.09 -20.40 20.51
C TYR A 53 -8.10 -21.93 20.54
N VAL A 54 -7.41 -22.58 19.58
CA VAL A 54 -7.21 -24.03 19.60
C VAL A 54 -6.43 -24.46 20.85
N SER A 55 -5.34 -23.78 21.18
CA SER A 55 -4.56 -24.08 22.39
C SER A 55 -5.38 -23.92 23.67
N LEU A 56 -6.25 -22.91 23.72
CA LEU A 56 -7.16 -22.65 24.84
C LEU A 56 -8.20 -23.77 24.98
N VAL A 57 -8.80 -24.21 23.87
CA VAL A 57 -9.76 -25.33 23.85
C VAL A 57 -9.07 -26.62 24.31
N VAL A 58 -7.87 -26.91 23.81
CA VAL A 58 -7.09 -28.09 24.21
C VAL A 58 -6.73 -28.04 25.70
N ALA A 59 -6.25 -26.90 26.21
CA ALA A 59 -5.93 -26.73 27.63
C ALA A 59 -7.17 -26.88 28.52
N THR A 60 -8.31 -26.32 28.10
CA THR A 60 -9.59 -26.47 28.80
C THR A 60 -10.03 -27.93 28.81
N GLY A 61 -9.93 -28.62 27.67
CA GLY A 61 -10.29 -30.02 27.53
C GLY A 61 -9.45 -30.93 28.43
N LEU A 62 -8.13 -30.76 28.42
CA LEU A 62 -7.21 -31.50 29.29
C LEU A 62 -7.50 -31.27 30.78
N ARG A 63 -7.79 -30.02 31.16
CA ARG A 63 -8.18 -29.67 32.54
C ARG A 63 -9.49 -30.36 32.95
N CYS A 64 -10.50 -30.35 32.07
CA CYS A 64 -11.79 -31.00 32.32
C CYS A 64 -11.61 -32.52 32.50
N ILE A 65 -10.79 -33.16 31.66
CA ILE A 65 -10.45 -34.58 31.78
C ILE A 65 -9.77 -34.86 33.11
N HIS A 66 -8.77 -34.05 33.48
CA HIS A 66 -8.01 -34.24 34.72
C HIS A 66 -8.86 -34.04 35.99
N ARG A 67 -9.72 -33.02 36.02
CA ARG A 67 -10.57 -32.72 37.19
C ARG A 67 -11.89 -33.48 37.22
N ARG A 68 -12.23 -34.21 36.16
CA ARG A 68 -13.54 -34.87 35.96
C ARG A 68 -14.74 -33.95 36.20
N ARG A 69 -14.56 -32.64 35.97
CA ARG A 69 -15.58 -31.61 36.13
C ARG A 69 -15.52 -30.65 34.96
N LEU A 70 -16.69 -30.31 34.43
CA LEU A 70 -16.86 -29.29 33.39
C LEU A 70 -16.84 -27.89 34.04
N GLU A 71 -15.70 -27.53 34.62
CA GLU A 71 -15.44 -26.16 35.06
C GLU A 71 -14.72 -25.44 33.90
N GLY A 72 -15.40 -24.47 33.29
CA GLY A 72 -14.77 -23.60 32.29
C GLY A 72 -13.53 -22.91 32.87
N LEU A 73 -12.57 -22.52 32.01
CA LEU A 73 -11.46 -21.70 32.46
C LEU A 73 -12.01 -20.41 33.10
N PRO A 74 -11.53 -20.00 34.28
CA PRO A 74 -12.01 -18.78 34.90
C PRO A 74 -11.68 -17.60 33.98
N LEU A 75 -12.69 -16.85 33.55
CA LEU A 75 -12.53 -15.69 32.67
C LEU A 75 -11.52 -14.66 33.22
N SER A 76 -11.36 -14.59 34.54
CA SER A 76 -10.35 -13.78 35.22
C SER A 76 -8.91 -14.15 34.86
N SER A 77 -8.66 -15.37 34.39
CA SER A 77 -7.33 -15.82 33.96
C SER A 77 -7.01 -15.48 32.50
N LEU A 78 -7.99 -15.05 31.70
CA LEU A 78 -7.80 -14.79 30.28
C LEU A 78 -6.74 -13.72 29.99
N PRO A 79 -6.67 -12.58 30.72
CA PRO A 79 -5.61 -11.59 30.51
C PRO A 79 -4.19 -12.13 30.75
N LEU A 80 -4.04 -13.09 31.68
CA LEU A 80 -2.74 -13.72 31.99
C LEU A 80 -2.20 -14.55 30.82
N PHE A 81 -3.06 -15.06 29.94
CA PHE A 81 -2.66 -15.85 28.76
C PHE A 81 -2.66 -15.02 27.48
N ALA A 82 -3.67 -14.17 27.29
CA ALA A 82 -3.79 -13.34 26.08
C ALA A 82 -2.66 -12.31 25.97
N GLY A 83 -2.26 -11.69 27.09
CA GLY A 83 -1.20 -10.68 27.11
C GLY A 83 0.15 -11.23 26.61
N PRO A 84 0.71 -12.28 27.24
CA PRO A 84 1.95 -12.90 26.78
C PRO A 84 1.85 -13.44 25.35
N PHE A 85 0.69 -13.92 24.92
CA PHE A 85 0.49 -14.42 23.56
C PHE A 85 0.60 -13.30 22.51
N ILE A 86 -0.06 -12.16 22.73
CA ILE A 86 0.09 -10.97 21.87
C ILE A 86 1.52 -10.43 21.94
N PHE A 87 2.15 -10.44 23.11
CA PHE A 87 3.55 -10.04 23.25
C PHE A 87 4.48 -10.94 22.42
N ALA A 88 4.29 -12.26 22.47
CA ALA A 88 5.06 -13.21 21.67
C ALA A 88 4.93 -12.94 20.15
N TYR A 89 3.73 -12.56 19.69
CA TYR A 89 3.54 -12.12 18.30
C TYR A 89 4.40 -10.91 17.93
N ASN A 90 4.39 -9.89 18.79
CA ASN A 90 5.14 -8.66 18.57
C ASN A 90 6.66 -8.90 18.64
N VAL A 91 7.10 -9.79 19.53
CA VAL A 91 8.50 -10.21 19.60
C VAL A 91 8.92 -10.91 18.31
N ASP A 92 8.15 -11.90 17.82
CA ASP A 92 8.47 -12.58 16.54
C ASP A 92 8.47 -11.59 15.36
N ALA A 93 7.55 -10.60 15.38
CA ALA A 93 7.53 -9.53 14.39
C ALA A 93 8.77 -8.62 14.45
N ALA A 94 9.28 -8.32 15.65
CA ALA A 94 10.43 -7.43 15.86
C ALA A 94 11.77 -8.03 15.41
N TYR A 95 11.94 -9.36 15.49
CA TYR A 95 13.19 -10.04 15.11
C TYR A 95 13.40 -10.20 13.59
N GLY A 96 12.51 -9.65 12.75
CA GLY A 96 12.69 -9.52 11.30
C GLY A 96 12.43 -10.78 10.48
N ASN A 97 12.69 -11.98 11.01
CA ASN A 97 12.42 -13.25 10.33
C ASN A 97 10.95 -13.36 9.87
N LYS A 98 10.03 -12.85 10.68
CA LYS A 98 8.60 -12.84 10.34
C LYS A 98 8.25 -11.94 9.17
N VAL A 99 8.89 -10.78 9.04
CA VAL A 99 8.65 -9.85 7.93
C VAL A 99 9.04 -10.48 6.60
N GLU A 100 10.13 -11.25 6.58
CA GLU A 100 10.55 -11.98 5.38
C GLU A 100 9.53 -13.07 4.99
N ARG A 101 9.00 -13.82 5.97
CA ARG A 101 7.92 -14.80 5.72
C ARG A 101 6.67 -14.13 5.15
N LEU A 102 6.28 -12.97 5.69
CA LEU A 102 5.15 -12.20 5.18
C LEU A 102 5.38 -11.70 3.76
N ASN A 103 6.62 -11.31 3.42
CA ASN A 103 6.98 -10.89 2.07
C ASN A 103 6.91 -12.06 1.07
N MET A 104 7.39 -13.24 1.45
CA MET A 104 7.26 -14.46 0.65
C MET A 104 5.79 -14.86 0.42
N GLU A 105 4.95 -14.75 1.45
CA GLU A 105 3.51 -15.00 1.32
C GLU A 105 2.85 -13.95 0.41
N ALA A 106 3.20 -12.67 0.54
CA ALA A 106 2.69 -11.61 -0.33
C ALA A 106 3.07 -11.85 -1.80
N GLN A 107 4.30 -12.27 -2.08
CA GLN A 107 4.77 -12.69 -3.41
C GLN A 107 3.98 -13.89 -3.93
N THR A 108 3.67 -14.85 -3.06
CA THR A 108 2.87 -16.02 -3.41
C THR A 108 1.46 -15.59 -3.80
N ILE A 109 0.80 -14.77 -2.99
CA ILE A 109 -0.54 -14.22 -3.25
C ILE A 109 -0.60 -13.47 -4.59
N LEU A 110 0.40 -12.64 -4.90
CA LEU A 110 0.46 -11.92 -6.18
C LEU A 110 0.51 -12.85 -7.40
N ARG A 111 1.16 -14.02 -7.27
CA ARG A 111 1.33 -14.99 -8.36
C ARG A 111 0.14 -15.95 -8.48
N THR A 112 -0.39 -16.41 -7.34
CA THR A 112 -1.43 -17.45 -7.31
C THR A 112 -2.84 -16.88 -7.37
N GLU A 113 -3.07 -15.69 -6.80
CA GLU A 113 -4.40 -15.13 -6.59
C GLU A 113 -4.60 -13.80 -7.33
N ALA A 114 -4.31 -13.80 -8.65
CA ALA A 114 -4.43 -12.63 -9.51
C ALA A 114 -5.83 -11.96 -9.46
N HIS A 115 -6.88 -12.71 -9.13
CA HIS A 115 -8.26 -12.21 -9.09
C HIS A 115 -8.49 -11.06 -8.10
N TRP A 116 -7.71 -10.97 -7.01
CA TRP A 116 -7.78 -9.86 -6.06
C TRP A 116 -7.22 -8.54 -6.61
N PHE A 117 -6.34 -8.62 -7.60
CA PHE A 117 -5.59 -7.49 -8.14
C PHE A 117 -6.09 -7.04 -9.52
N ASN A 118 -7.23 -7.57 -9.95
CA ASN A 118 -7.85 -7.28 -11.25
C ASN A 118 -8.47 -5.89 -11.36
N GLN A 119 -8.41 -5.06 -10.32
CA GLN A 119 -8.93 -3.70 -10.40
C GLN A 119 -8.07 -2.85 -11.35
N PRO A 120 -8.64 -2.41 -12.48
CA PRO A 120 -7.89 -1.62 -13.44
C PRO A 120 -7.65 -0.21 -12.91
N MET A 121 -6.52 0.37 -13.28
CA MET A 121 -6.24 1.79 -13.01
C MET A 121 -7.06 2.65 -13.97
N ILE A 122 -7.64 3.74 -13.47
CA ILE A 122 -8.36 4.69 -14.32
C ILE A 122 -7.33 5.66 -14.91
N LEU A 123 -7.21 5.67 -16.23
CA LEU A 123 -6.30 6.55 -16.96
C LEU A 123 -7.08 7.61 -17.75
N PRO A 124 -6.50 8.81 -17.92
CA PRO A 124 -7.03 9.79 -18.86
C PRO A 124 -7.04 9.28 -20.31
N THR A 125 -8.11 9.57 -21.05
CA THR A 125 -8.26 9.15 -22.47
C THR A 125 -7.11 9.60 -23.38
N PHE A 126 -6.43 10.72 -23.09
CA PHE A 126 -5.30 11.16 -23.92
C PHE A 126 -4.07 10.23 -23.90
N LEU A 127 -3.99 9.32 -22.90
CA LEU A 127 -2.94 8.30 -22.79
C LEU A 127 -3.30 7.00 -23.52
N GLU A 128 -4.56 6.82 -23.93
CA GLU A 128 -5.05 5.59 -24.54
C GLU A 128 -4.27 5.15 -25.78
N PRO A 129 -3.92 6.04 -26.74
CA PRO A 129 -3.20 5.62 -27.93
C PRO A 129 -1.80 5.08 -27.61
N GLU A 130 -1.10 5.69 -26.65
CA GLU A 130 0.24 5.24 -26.24
C GLU A 130 0.16 3.96 -25.40
N TYR A 131 -0.88 3.82 -24.58
CA TYR A 131 -1.13 2.58 -23.84
C TYR A 131 -1.37 1.40 -24.78
N ARG A 132 -2.23 1.56 -25.79
CA ARG A 132 -2.52 0.49 -26.77
C ARG A 132 -1.26 0.06 -27.51
N LYS A 133 -0.45 1.01 -27.98
CA LYS A 133 0.85 0.71 -28.62
C LYS A 133 1.78 -0.08 -27.71
N MET A 134 1.94 0.36 -26.46
CA MET A 134 2.78 -0.31 -25.47
C MET A 134 2.28 -1.73 -25.19
N ARG A 135 0.96 -1.92 -25.06
CA ARG A 135 0.35 -3.23 -24.82
C ARG A 135 0.49 -4.16 -26.02
N GLU A 136 0.24 -3.67 -27.23
CA GLU A 136 0.41 -4.46 -28.46
C GLU A 136 1.85 -4.92 -28.64
N GLU A 137 2.82 -4.05 -28.38
CA GLU A 137 4.24 -4.39 -28.40
C GLU A 137 4.58 -5.43 -27.32
N ASN A 138 4.07 -5.27 -26.10
CA ASN A 138 4.29 -6.24 -25.03
C ASN A 138 3.65 -7.61 -25.35
N ASN A 139 2.42 -7.61 -25.85
CA ASN A 139 1.71 -8.82 -26.25
C ASN A 139 2.41 -9.53 -27.42
N ARG A 140 3.01 -8.79 -28.34
CA ARG A 140 3.84 -9.37 -29.42
C ARG A 140 5.05 -10.09 -28.86
N ARG A 141 5.71 -9.50 -27.85
CA ARG A 141 6.84 -10.12 -27.14
C ARG A 141 6.40 -11.37 -26.39
N LEU A 142 5.32 -11.31 -25.62
CA LEU A 142 4.76 -12.47 -24.91
C LEU A 142 4.36 -13.59 -25.88
N HIS A 143 3.73 -13.26 -27.00
CA HIS A 143 3.37 -14.21 -28.05
C HIS A 143 4.62 -14.87 -28.66
N SER A 144 5.70 -14.10 -28.91
CA SER A 144 6.96 -14.67 -29.40
C SER A 144 7.63 -15.61 -28.39
N ALA A 145 7.36 -15.44 -27.09
CA ALA A 145 7.83 -16.30 -26.02
C ALA A 145 6.87 -17.48 -25.69
N GLY A 146 5.75 -17.61 -26.42
CA GLY A 146 4.74 -18.65 -26.17
C GLY A 146 3.90 -18.43 -24.91
N MET A 147 3.90 -17.21 -24.36
CA MET A 147 3.10 -16.82 -23.20
C MET A 147 1.75 -16.23 -23.62
N PRO A 148 0.70 -16.34 -22.78
CA PRO A 148 -0.59 -15.72 -23.04
C PRO A 148 -0.48 -14.17 -23.05
N PRO A 149 -1.38 -13.47 -23.75
CA PRO A 149 -1.40 -12.01 -23.79
C PRO A 149 -1.68 -11.40 -22.41
N GLU A 150 -1.15 -10.21 -22.17
CA GLU A 150 -1.36 -9.44 -20.93
C GLU A 150 -2.82 -8.98 -20.79
N SER A 151 -3.38 -9.18 -19.60
CA SER A 151 -4.72 -8.68 -19.26
C SER A 151 -4.75 -7.15 -19.18
N ASP A 152 -5.92 -6.57 -19.45
CA ASP A 152 -6.10 -5.13 -19.34
C ASP A 152 -5.98 -4.66 -17.88
N TRP A 153 -4.93 -3.91 -17.60
CA TRP A 153 -4.68 -3.34 -16.27
C TRP A 153 -5.16 -1.89 -16.13
N ALA A 154 -5.64 -1.28 -17.22
CA ALA A 154 -6.08 0.10 -17.29
C ALA A 154 -7.47 0.21 -17.92
N THR A 155 -8.27 1.16 -17.44
CA THR A 155 -9.53 1.59 -18.06
C THR A 155 -9.46 3.09 -18.33
N PHE A 156 -10.10 3.54 -19.41
CA PHE A 156 -10.05 4.94 -19.83
C PHE A 156 -11.38 5.63 -19.54
N ARG A 157 -11.32 6.85 -18.99
CA ARG A 157 -12.49 7.70 -18.77
C ARG A 157 -12.24 9.09 -19.36
N SER A 158 -13.19 9.55 -20.17
CA SER A 158 -13.09 10.79 -20.97
C SER A 158 -13.31 12.06 -20.16
N ALA A 159 -13.86 11.96 -18.96
CA ALA A 159 -13.99 13.05 -18.00
C ALA A 159 -13.79 12.46 -16.61
N ILE A 160 -12.70 12.85 -15.93
CA ILE A 160 -12.78 12.94 -14.47
C ILE A 160 -13.69 14.15 -14.27
N SER A 161 -14.90 13.97 -13.74
CA SER A 161 -15.74 15.13 -13.43
C SER A 161 -14.97 16.01 -12.45
N ASP A 162 -15.18 17.33 -12.48
CA ASP A 162 -14.43 18.25 -11.61
C ASP A 162 -14.53 17.81 -10.13
N ASP A 163 -15.66 17.21 -9.72
CA ASP A 163 -15.87 16.65 -8.38
C ASP A 163 -14.92 15.48 -8.03
N GLU A 164 -14.56 14.63 -8.99
CA GLU A 164 -13.59 13.53 -8.80
C GLU A 164 -12.14 14.06 -8.78
N VAL A 165 -11.83 15.14 -9.53
CA VAL A 165 -10.49 15.80 -9.47
C VAL A 165 -10.22 16.28 -8.05
N TRP A 166 -11.22 16.85 -7.39
CA TRP A 166 -11.11 17.29 -6.00
C TRP A 166 -10.91 16.13 -5.02
N GLN A 167 -11.48 14.95 -5.27
CA GLN A 167 -11.27 13.76 -4.43
C GLN A 167 -9.84 13.20 -4.52
N PHE A 168 -9.19 13.30 -5.69
CA PHE A 168 -7.79 12.90 -5.85
C PHE A 168 -6.77 13.96 -5.39
N ALA A 169 -7.15 15.25 -5.36
CA ALA A 169 -6.33 16.34 -4.82
C ALA A 169 -6.42 16.50 -3.29
N ALA A 170 -7.34 15.76 -2.63
CA ALA A 170 -7.81 16.03 -1.27
C ALA A 170 -6.90 15.68 -0.07
N PRO A 171 -5.71 15.03 -0.12
CA PRO A 171 -4.93 14.95 1.11
C PRO A 171 -4.42 16.34 1.52
N LEU A 172 -4.02 17.17 0.56
CA LEU A 172 -3.43 18.49 0.83
C LEU A 172 -4.46 19.62 0.82
N SER A 173 -5.44 19.60 -0.09
CA SER A 173 -6.45 20.65 -0.15
C SER A 173 -7.43 20.58 1.02
N LYS A 174 -7.71 19.40 1.58
CA LYS A 174 -8.53 19.26 2.79
C LYS A 174 -7.84 19.87 4.01
N LEU A 175 -6.54 19.63 4.17
CA LEU A 175 -5.72 20.31 5.19
C LEU A 175 -5.68 21.84 5.01
N MET A 176 -5.62 22.34 3.77
CA MET A 176 -5.64 23.79 3.52
C MET A 176 -7.03 24.43 3.65
N HIS A 177 -8.11 23.73 3.28
CA HIS A 177 -9.46 24.23 3.47
C HIS A 177 -9.91 24.22 4.93
N GLU A 178 -9.48 23.23 5.72
CA GLU A 178 -9.73 23.21 7.17
C GLU A 178 -8.95 24.32 7.87
N SER A 179 -7.71 24.60 7.41
CA SER A 179 -6.93 25.76 7.88
C SER A 179 -7.53 27.11 7.46
N LEU A 180 -8.21 27.21 6.33
CA LEU A 180 -8.78 28.48 5.83
C LEU A 180 -10.22 28.71 6.31
N ALA A 181 -10.96 27.65 6.64
CA ALA A 181 -12.32 27.76 7.16
C ALA A 181 -12.34 28.26 8.62
N ASP A 182 -11.29 28.00 9.40
CA ASP A 182 -11.14 28.51 10.78
C ASP A 182 -10.76 30.00 10.84
N ASP A 183 -10.28 30.60 9.74
CA ASP A 183 -9.86 32.02 9.71
C ASP A 183 -10.97 33.01 9.34
N VAL A 184 -12.17 32.54 8.94
CA VAL A 184 -13.27 33.42 8.48
C VAL A 184 -14.16 33.94 9.63
N ASN A 185 -13.94 33.51 10.86
CA ASN A 185 -14.66 34.03 12.04
C ASN A 185 -13.70 34.64 13.09
N VAL A 186 -12.68 35.36 12.62
CA VAL A 186 -11.78 36.11 13.50
C VAL A 186 -12.25 37.56 13.58
N ASP A 187 -12.75 37.92 14.77
CA ASP A 187 -13.06 39.28 15.20
C ASP A 187 -11.95 40.25 14.76
N PRO A 188 -12.26 41.30 13.97
CA PRO A 188 -11.25 42.20 13.41
C PRO A 188 -10.50 43.03 14.48
N GLU A 189 -10.95 43.01 15.74
CA GLU A 189 -10.31 43.74 16.84
C GLU A 189 -9.19 42.97 17.55
N ARG A 190 -9.01 41.68 17.27
CA ARG A 190 -7.93 40.89 17.91
C ARG A 190 -6.68 40.89 17.04
N GLY A 191 -5.93 41.99 17.15
CA GLY A 191 -4.64 42.18 16.48
C GLY A 191 -3.66 41.01 16.65
N LEU A 192 -2.71 40.94 15.70
CA LEU A 192 -1.68 39.91 15.44
C LEU A 192 -0.98 39.26 16.67
N LEU A 193 -0.98 39.91 17.82
CA LEU A 193 -0.44 39.39 19.08
C LEU A 193 -1.36 38.37 19.79
N GLY A 194 -2.67 38.36 19.51
CA GLY A 194 -3.61 37.36 20.03
C GLY A 194 -3.51 36.00 19.32
N LEU A 195 -3.21 36.03 18.03
CA LEU A 195 -3.12 34.84 17.16
C LEU A 195 -1.90 33.96 17.48
N MET A 196 -0.77 34.55 17.88
CA MET A 196 0.40 33.76 18.31
C MET A 196 0.27 33.18 19.72
N ARG A 197 -0.48 33.83 20.62
CA ARG A 197 -0.64 33.36 22.00
C ARG A 197 -1.61 32.17 22.11
N ASN A 198 -2.68 32.14 21.32
CA ASN A 198 -3.61 31.00 21.33
C ASN A 198 -3.04 29.74 20.64
N ARG A 199 -2.16 29.90 19.65
CA ARG A 199 -1.51 28.76 18.96
C ARG A 199 -0.50 28.02 19.84
N ILE A 200 0.22 28.72 20.72
CA ILE A 200 1.16 28.06 21.64
C ILE A 200 0.41 27.37 22.79
N VAL A 201 -0.72 27.93 23.25
CA VAL A 201 -1.52 27.32 24.32
C VAL A 201 -2.29 26.08 23.85
N SER A 202 -2.75 26.01 22.60
CA SER A 202 -3.41 24.80 22.09
C SER A 202 -2.43 23.64 21.86
N ILE A 203 -1.19 23.91 21.46
CA ILE A 203 -0.15 22.88 21.29
C ILE A 203 0.30 22.33 22.66
N VAL A 204 0.41 23.18 23.69
CA VAL A 204 0.77 22.73 25.05
C VAL A 204 -0.40 22.03 25.75
N ARG A 205 -1.65 22.46 25.52
CA ARG A 205 -2.83 21.82 26.14
C ARG A 205 -3.24 20.50 25.47
N ALA A 206 -2.81 20.26 24.23
CA ALA A 206 -2.92 18.96 23.57
C ALA A 206 -1.90 17.93 24.07
N ALA A 207 -0.80 18.37 24.72
CA ALA A 207 0.21 17.47 25.28
C ALA A 207 -0.15 16.92 26.68
N ASP A 208 -0.96 17.65 27.47
CA ASP A 208 -1.26 17.29 28.87
C ASP A 208 -2.66 16.66 29.08
N GLY A 209 -3.44 16.43 28.01
CA GLY A 209 -4.88 16.18 28.09
C GLY A 209 -5.43 14.77 27.85
N HIS A 210 -4.61 13.74 27.57
CA HIS A 210 -5.13 12.39 27.25
C HIS A 210 -4.50 11.27 28.08
N ALA A 211 -4.78 11.29 29.39
CA ALA A 211 -4.76 10.11 30.24
C ALA A 211 -6.17 9.83 30.77
N THR A 212 -7.12 9.55 29.88
CA THR A 212 -8.38 8.88 30.26
C THR A 212 -8.75 7.82 29.23
N PHE A 213 -8.48 6.60 29.67
CA PHE A 213 -8.90 5.32 29.15
C PHE A 213 -10.41 5.29 28.86
N THR A 214 -10.79 5.23 27.59
CA THR A 214 -12.07 4.64 27.17
C THR A 214 -11.81 3.71 25.98
N ALA A 215 -12.13 2.44 26.19
CA ALA A 215 -12.07 1.39 25.19
C ALA A 215 -13.06 1.70 24.07
N ARG A 216 -12.57 2.27 22.97
CA ARG A 216 -13.27 2.31 21.69
C ARG A 216 -12.45 1.54 20.67
N THR A 217 -13.11 0.52 20.16
CA THR A 217 -12.70 -0.53 19.24
C THR A 217 -11.80 -0.05 18.10
N ALA A 218 -10.66 -0.71 17.98
CA ALA A 218 -9.61 -0.52 17.00
C ALA A 218 -10.07 -0.82 15.57
N LEU A 219 -10.02 0.18 14.67
CA LEU A 219 -9.95 -0.03 13.22
C LEU A 219 -9.47 1.19 12.43
N ASP A 220 -8.79 2.15 13.08
CA ASP A 220 -7.98 3.15 12.38
C ASP A 220 -6.50 2.91 12.74
N PRO A 221 -5.61 2.68 11.75
CA PRO A 221 -4.19 2.67 12.04
C PRO A 221 -3.74 4.08 12.45
N PRO A 222 -2.82 4.21 13.42
CA PRO A 222 -2.26 5.50 13.78
C PRO A 222 -1.61 6.13 12.56
N ASP A 223 -1.83 7.44 12.40
CA ASP A 223 -1.14 8.32 11.46
C ASP A 223 0.34 8.40 11.87
N VAL A 224 1.08 7.33 11.59
CA VAL A 224 2.53 7.30 11.79
C VAL A 224 3.11 8.00 10.58
N THR A 225 3.45 9.27 10.77
CA THR A 225 4.43 9.99 9.96
C THR A 225 5.77 9.28 10.04
N LEU A 226 5.93 8.15 9.35
CA LEU A 226 7.20 7.49 9.04
C LEU A 226 7.91 8.32 7.95
N ARG A 227 8.36 9.50 8.35
CA ARG A 227 9.27 10.33 7.57
C ARG A 227 10.67 10.24 8.19
N THR A 228 11.19 9.02 8.29
CA THR A 228 12.61 8.68 8.52
C THR A 228 12.71 7.16 8.49
N HIS A 229 13.61 6.62 7.66
CA HIS A 229 13.87 5.18 7.39
C HIS A 229 13.17 4.48 6.20
N ALA A 230 12.46 5.19 5.31
CA ALA A 230 12.06 4.64 4.00
C ALA A 230 13.23 4.57 2.96
N SER A 231 14.48 4.40 3.43
CA SER A 231 15.70 4.41 2.60
C SER A 231 16.50 3.11 2.63
N VAL A 232 16.02 2.05 3.30
CA VAL A 232 16.77 0.78 3.39
C VAL A 232 16.11 -0.38 2.63
N TYR A 233 14.86 -0.25 2.23
CA TYR A 233 14.20 -1.22 1.34
C TYR A 233 13.73 -0.51 0.09
N ALA A 234 14.69 -0.17 -0.77
CA ALA A 234 14.36 0.11 -2.16
C ALA A 234 13.70 -1.14 -2.75
N PRO A 235 12.54 -1.01 -3.41
CA PRO A 235 11.97 -2.11 -4.18
C PRO A 235 12.76 -2.21 -5.49
N THR A 236 14.02 -2.65 -5.43
CA THR A 236 14.88 -2.81 -6.61
C THR A 236 14.86 -4.23 -7.16
N GLN A 237 14.61 -5.25 -6.34
CA GLN A 237 14.65 -6.64 -6.84
C GLN A 237 13.47 -7.05 -7.73
N TRP A 238 12.32 -6.38 -7.68
CA TRP A 238 11.22 -6.69 -8.59
C TRP A 238 11.49 -6.14 -10.01
N ALA A 239 12.17 -4.99 -10.12
CA ALA A 239 12.59 -4.42 -11.40
C ALA A 239 13.67 -5.28 -12.09
N ASP A 240 14.54 -5.94 -11.31
CA ASP A 240 15.57 -6.84 -11.82
C ASP A 240 15.03 -8.21 -12.28
N SER A 241 13.80 -8.57 -11.88
CA SER A 241 13.12 -9.79 -12.34
C SER A 241 12.39 -9.62 -13.68
N LEU A 242 12.34 -8.39 -14.22
CA LEU A 242 11.95 -8.16 -15.60
C LEU A 242 13.14 -8.53 -16.49
N PRO A 243 12.91 -9.25 -17.62
CA PRO A 243 14.00 -9.50 -18.56
C PRO A 243 14.62 -8.17 -19.00
N PRO A 244 15.96 -8.05 -19.03
CA PRO A 244 16.63 -6.81 -19.42
C PRO A 244 16.20 -6.40 -20.84
N PRO A 245 16.17 -5.10 -21.16
CA PRO A 245 15.92 -4.64 -22.53
C PRO A 245 16.96 -5.28 -23.47
N PRO A 246 16.55 -5.79 -24.64
CA PRO A 246 17.40 -6.61 -25.52
C PRO A 246 18.60 -5.85 -26.10
N ASP A 247 18.67 -4.54 -25.96
CA ASP A 247 19.70 -3.69 -26.56
C ASP A 247 21.03 -3.68 -25.79
N LEU A 248 21.15 -4.41 -24.67
CA LEU A 248 22.34 -4.46 -23.83
C LEU A 248 23.01 -5.85 -23.73
N VAL A 249 22.59 -6.82 -24.54
CA VAL A 249 23.29 -8.12 -24.60
C VAL A 249 24.43 -8.02 -25.63
N PRO A 250 25.71 -8.00 -25.22
CA PRO A 250 26.81 -8.06 -26.18
C PRO A 250 26.75 -9.38 -26.95
N ASP A 251 26.78 -9.28 -28.27
CA ASP A 251 26.76 -10.41 -29.21
C ASP A 251 27.98 -11.30 -28.96
N HIS A 252 27.81 -12.39 -28.20
CA HIS A 252 28.87 -13.36 -28.01
C HIS A 252 29.06 -14.17 -29.31
N PRO A 253 30.27 -14.23 -29.88
CA PRO A 253 30.51 -14.94 -31.12
C PRO A 253 30.22 -16.43 -30.93
N ARG A 254 29.22 -16.94 -31.67
CA ARG A 254 28.88 -18.37 -31.70
C ARG A 254 30.10 -19.18 -32.13
N ARG A 255 30.65 -19.96 -31.22
CA ARG A 255 31.69 -20.95 -31.49
C ARG A 255 31.09 -22.03 -32.39
N LYS A 256 31.52 -22.09 -33.65
CA LYS A 256 31.19 -23.17 -34.57
C LYS A 256 31.83 -24.46 -34.06
N VAL A 257 31.02 -25.49 -33.82
CA VAL A 257 31.45 -26.88 -33.60
C VAL A 257 31.35 -27.60 -34.93
#